data_AF-A0A3P1X5J7-F1
#
_entry.id   AF-A0A3P1X5J7-F1
#
_cell.length_a   1.000
_cell.length_b   1.000
_cell.length_c   1.000
_cell.angle_alpha   90.00
_cell.angle_beta   90.00
_cell.angle_gamma   90.00
#
_symmetry.space_group_name_H-M   'P 1'
#
loop_
_entity.id
_entity.type
_entity.pdbx_description
1 polymer ?
#
loop_
_entity_poly.entity_id
_entity_poly.type
_entity_poly.pdbx_seq_one_letter_code
_entity_poly.pdbx_strand_id
1 'polypeptide(L)'
;MNTSHVRVVTHMCGFLVWLYSLSMLPPMVVALFYKEKSLFVFFITFVIFFCIGGGAWYTTKKSGIQLRTRDGFIIIVMFWILFSVISAFPLWIDSELNLTFIDALFEGVSG
;
A
#
# COMPACT_ATOMS: atom_id res chain seq x y z
N MET A 1 13.89 -22.83 3.61
CA MET A 1 13.83 -21.44 3.11
C MET A 1 14.28 -20.52 4.23
N ASN A 2 15.43 -19.84 4.11
CA ASN A 2 16.04 -19.12 5.24
C ASN A 2 15.12 -17.98 5.71
N THR A 3 14.66 -18.06 6.95
CA THR A 3 13.71 -17.10 7.58
C THR A 3 14.26 -15.67 7.68
N SER A 4 15.56 -15.47 7.51
CA SER A 4 16.21 -14.16 7.47
C SER A 4 15.91 -13.36 6.20
N HIS A 5 15.85 -14.00 5.02
CA HIS A 5 15.62 -13.29 3.74
C HIS A 5 14.17 -12.80 3.62
N VAL A 6 13.22 -13.66 3.99
CA VAL A 6 11.79 -13.29 3.98
C VAL A 6 11.55 -12.08 4.87
N ARG A 7 12.21 -12.02 6.04
CA ARG A 7 12.14 -10.85 6.92
C ARG A 7 12.67 -9.57 6.27
N VAL A 8 13.79 -9.61 5.55
CA VAL A 8 14.31 -8.42 4.85
C VAL A 8 13.31 -7.91 3.82
N VAL A 9 12.75 -8.81 3.00
CA VAL A 9 11.75 -8.45 1.99
C VAL A 9 10.49 -7.88 2.64
N THR A 10 9.94 -8.54 3.67
CA THR A 10 8.75 -8.06 4.39
C THR A 10 9.00 -6.72 5.09
N HIS A 11 10.19 -6.49 5.63
CA HIS A 11 10.53 -5.21 6.26
C HIS A 11 10.50 -4.06 5.24
N MET A 12 11.13 -4.25 4.08
CA MET A 12 11.15 -3.25 3.01
C MET A 12 9.76 -3.05 2.41
N CYS A 13 9.03 -4.14 2.13
CA CYS A 13 7.67 -4.05 1.62
C CYS A 13 6.74 -3.36 2.62
N GLY A 14 6.81 -3.72 3.91
CA GLY A 14 6.01 -3.08 4.97
C GLY A 14 6.29 -1.58 5.09
N PHE A 15 7.57 -1.19 5.04
CA PHE A 15 7.97 0.22 5.01
C PHE A 15 7.42 0.94 3.77
N LEU A 16 7.49 0.32 2.59
CA LEU A 16 6.97 0.91 1.35
C LEU A 16 5.45 1.04 1.37
N VAL A 17 4.71 0.05 1.89
CA VAL A 17 3.26 0.15 2.08
C VAL A 17 2.90 1.26 3.05
N TRP A 18 3.63 1.36 4.16
CA TRP A 18 3.44 2.43 5.14
C TRP A 18 3.69 3.81 4.51
N LEU A 19 4.79 3.97 3.78
CA LEU A 19 5.11 5.20 3.07
C LEU A 19 4.06 5.53 2.00
N TYR A 20 3.63 4.53 1.23
CA TYR A 20 2.65 4.72 0.16
C TYR A 20 1.27 5.09 0.71
N SER A 21 0.88 4.58 1.87
CA SER A 21 -0.37 4.99 2.50
C SER A 21 -0.44 6.52 2.71
N LEU A 22 0.69 7.19 2.99
CA LEU A 22 0.74 8.64 3.14
C LEU A 22 0.38 9.39 1.85
N SER A 23 0.48 8.76 0.68
CA SER A 23 0.02 9.34 -0.59
C SER A 23 -1.50 9.52 -0.67
N MET A 24 -2.26 8.93 0.26
CA MET A 24 -3.71 9.16 0.40
C MET A 24 -4.03 10.48 1.14
N LEU A 25 -3.03 11.13 1.78
CA LEU A 25 -3.24 12.40 2.46
C LEU A 25 -3.59 13.54 1.48
N PRO A 26 -2.87 13.76 0.35
CA PRO A 26 -3.25 14.77 -0.63
C PRO A 26 -4.70 14.67 -1.15
N PRO A 27 -5.18 13.54 -1.69
CA PRO A 27 -6.56 13.44 -2.16
C PRO A 27 -7.59 13.58 -1.03
N MET A 28 -7.27 13.11 0.18
CA MET A 28 -8.13 13.31 1.36
C MET A 28 -8.24 14.79 1.75
N VAL A 29 -7.15 15.55 1.67
CA VAL A 29 -7.17 17.00 1.93
C VAL A 29 -8.01 17.72 0.88
N VAL A 30 -7.88 17.35 -0.40
CA VAL A 30 -8.73 17.89 -1.49
C VAL A 30 -10.20 17.56 -1.22
N ALA A 31 -10.53 16.29 -0.95
CA ALA A 31 -11.90 15.87 -0.64
C ALA A 31 -12.48 16.61 0.57
N LEU A 32 -11.66 16.95 1.58
CA LEU A 32 -12.09 17.77 2.73
C LEU A 32 -12.46 19.20 2.33
N PHE A 33 -11.66 19.84 1.47
CA PHE A 33 -11.96 21.18 0.97
C PHE A 33 -13.25 21.23 0.14
N TYR A 34 -13.48 20.22 -0.69
CA TYR A 34 -14.66 20.11 -1.54
C TYR A 34 -15.87 19.46 -0.86
N LYS A 35 -15.73 19.01 0.40
CA LYS A 35 -16.77 18.31 1.19
C LYS A 35 -17.32 17.07 0.49
N GLU A 36 -16.44 16.32 -0.17
CA GLU A 36 -16.78 15.11 -0.89
C GLU A 36 -16.90 13.90 0.06
N LYS A 37 -17.78 12.96 -0.29
CA LYS A 37 -17.96 11.72 0.48
C LYS A 37 -16.75 10.78 0.34
N SER A 38 -16.00 10.88 -0.75
CA SER A 38 -14.77 10.12 -1.00
C SER A 38 -13.68 10.37 0.05
N LEU A 39 -13.80 11.41 0.89
CA LEU A 39 -12.97 11.58 2.09
C LEU A 39 -12.94 10.32 2.95
N PHE A 40 -14.11 9.70 3.21
CA PHE A 40 -14.19 8.51 4.06
C PHE A 40 -13.49 7.31 3.41
N VAL A 41 -13.58 7.19 2.08
CA VAL A 41 -12.93 6.15 1.30
C VAL A 41 -11.40 6.26 1.41
N PHE A 42 -10.85 7.46 1.19
CA PHE A 42 -9.41 7.70 1.35
C PHE A 42 -8.96 7.51 2.80
N PHE A 43 -9.76 7.93 3.77
CA PHE A 43 -9.43 7.78 5.19
C PHE A 43 -9.38 6.30 5.63
N ILE A 44 -10.37 5.50 5.24
CA ILE A 44 -10.40 4.06 5.55
C ILE A 44 -9.21 3.35 4.89
N THR A 45 -8.96 3.64 3.61
CA THR A 45 -7.82 3.12 2.84
C THR A 45 -6.51 3.46 3.55
N PHE A 46 -6.33 4.74 3.91
CA PHE A 46 -5.16 5.22 4.64
C PHE A 46 -4.94 4.44 5.93
N VAL A 47 -5.94 4.36 6.80
CA VAL A 47 -5.81 3.72 8.12
C VAL A 47 -5.47 2.23 7.98
N ILE A 48 -6.13 1.51 7.07
CA ILE A 48 -5.90 0.07 6.86
C ILE A 48 -4.43 -0.17 6.43
N PHE A 49 -3.98 0.49 5.37
CA PHE A 49 -2.63 0.23 4.85
C PHE A 49 -1.53 0.84 5.72
N PHE A 50 -1.78 1.96 6.38
CA PHE A 50 -0.86 2.53 7.36
C PHE A 50 -0.65 1.57 8.53
N CYS A 51 -1.72 0.99 9.08
CA CYS A 51 -1.63 0.02 10.17
C CYS A 51 -0.95 -1.29 9.73
N ILE A 52 -1.31 -1.83 8.55
CA ILE A 52 -0.72 -3.06 8.02
C ILE A 52 0.78 -2.87 7.71
N GLY A 53 1.12 -1.83 6.95
CA GLY A 53 2.50 -1.52 6.58
C GLY A 53 3.35 -1.20 7.80
N GLY A 54 2.83 -0.34 8.69
CA GLY A 54 3.49 0.04 9.93
C GLY A 54 3.70 -1.15 10.88
N GLY A 55 2.70 -2.02 11.02
CA GLY A 55 2.80 -3.25 11.81
C GLY A 55 3.82 -4.25 11.25
N ALA A 56 3.82 -4.48 9.93
CA ALA A 56 4.80 -5.33 9.27
C ALA A 56 6.22 -4.77 9.39
N TRP A 57 6.38 -3.46 9.25
CA TRP A 57 7.66 -2.79 9.42
C TRP A 57 8.18 -2.87 10.86
N TYR A 58 7.32 -2.58 11.84
CA TYR A 58 7.65 -2.59 13.27
C TYR A 58 8.06 -3.99 13.76
N THR A 59 7.30 -5.02 13.41
CA THR A 59 7.59 -6.42 13.80
C THR A 59 8.91 -6.93 13.22
N THR A 60 9.35 -6.36 12.09
CA THR A 60 10.54 -6.82 11.37
C THR A 60 11.78 -5.94 11.61
N LYS A 61 11.68 -4.90 12.46
CA LYS A 61 12.76 -3.93 12.75
C LYS A 61 14.04 -4.53 13.35
N LYS A 62 13.98 -5.75 13.93
CA LYS A 62 15.11 -6.38 14.66
C LYS A 62 16.02 -7.27 13.80
N SER A 63 15.81 -7.38 12.49
CA SER A 63 16.70 -8.17 11.63
C SER A 63 17.99 -7.41 11.32
N GLY A 64 19.14 -8.07 11.41
CA GLY A 64 20.37 -7.56 10.79
C GLY A 64 20.20 -7.58 9.27
N ILE A 65 19.77 -6.46 8.70
CA ILE A 65 19.41 -6.34 7.29
C ILE A 65 20.68 -6.36 6.45
N GLN A 66 21.01 -7.53 5.89
CA GLN A 66 21.98 -7.65 4.80
C GLN A 66 21.22 -7.79 3.48
N LEU A 67 21.01 -6.65 2.81
CA LEU A 67 20.44 -6.62 1.47
C LEU A 67 21.41 -7.27 0.48
N ARG A 68 20.96 -8.34 -0.19
CA ARG A 68 21.64 -8.91 -1.36
C ARG A 68 20.93 -8.47 -2.62
N THR A 69 21.64 -8.38 -3.74
CA THR A 69 21.10 -7.93 -5.04
C THR A 69 19.86 -8.70 -5.48
N ARG A 70 19.80 -10.02 -5.20
CA ARG A 70 18.63 -10.88 -5.51
C ARG A 70 17.38 -10.48 -4.73
N ASP A 71 17.53 -10.05 -3.48
CA ASP A 71 16.41 -9.66 -2.63
C ASP A 71 15.79 -8.35 -3.15
N GLY A 72 16.62 -7.47 -3.74
CA GLY A 72 16.16 -6.26 -4.42
C GLY A 72 15.19 -6.54 -5.58
N PHE A 73 15.47 -7.54 -6.42
CA PHE A 73 14.57 -7.90 -7.52
C PHE A 73 13.19 -8.35 -7.00
N ILE A 74 13.16 -9.16 -5.95
CA ILE A 74 11.91 -9.62 -5.32
C ILE A 74 11.15 -8.43 -4.72
N ILE A 75 11.84 -7.51 -4.06
CA ILE A 75 11.24 -6.30 -3.49
C ILE A 75 10.56 -5.46 -4.58
N ILE A 76 11.19 -5.28 -5.74
CA ILE A 76 10.62 -4.50 -6.85
C ILE A 76 9.33 -5.15 -7.38
N VAL A 77 9.34 -6.47 -7.59
CA VAL A 77 8.15 -7.18 -8.08
C VAL A 77 7.02 -7.12 -7.05
N MET A 78 7.32 -7.38 -5.78
CA MET A 78 6.35 -7.28 -4.69
C MET A 78 5.81 -5.87 -4.55
N PHE A 79 6.66 -4.86 -4.72
CA PHE A 79 6.27 -3.46 -4.67
C PHE A 79 5.21 -3.14 -5.71
N TRP A 80 5.44 -3.52 -6.97
CA TRP A 80 4.45 -3.32 -8.04
C TRP A 80 3.12 -3.98 -7.69
N ILE A 81 3.13 -5.25 -7.26
CA ILE A 81 1.90 -5.98 -6.89
C ILE A 81 1.17 -5.29 -5.73
N LEU A 82 1.91 -4.89 -4.68
CA LEU A 82 1.31 -4.23 -3.51
C LEU A 82 0.73 -2.87 -3.89
N PHE A 83 1.44 -2.09 -4.71
CA PHE A 83 0.96 -0.80 -5.18
C PHE A 83 -0.32 -0.93 -5.99
N SER A 84 -0.37 -1.89 -6.92
CA SER A 84 -1.57 -2.21 -7.70
C SER A 84 -2.78 -2.48 -6.81
N VAL A 85 -2.60 -3.26 -5.74
CA VAL A 85 -3.70 -3.59 -4.82
C VAL A 85 -4.11 -2.39 -3.97
N ILE A 86 -3.14 -1.59 -3.51
CA ILE A 86 -3.41 -0.43 -2.65
C ILE A 86 -4.09 0.69 -3.43
N SER A 87 -3.68 0.96 -4.67
CA SER A 87 -4.29 1.99 -5.53
C SER A 87 -5.71 1.63 -5.96
N ALA A 88 -6.00 0.34 -6.13
CA ALA A 88 -7.34 -0.15 -6.46
C ALA A 88 -8.31 -0.12 -5.29
N PHE A 89 -7.81 -0.22 -4.05
CA PHE A 89 -8.65 -0.31 -2.85
C PHE A 89 -9.63 0.85 -2.67
N PRO A 90 -9.23 2.15 -2.76
CA PRO A 90 -10.17 3.25 -2.64
C PRO A 90 -11.20 3.24 -3.79
N LEU A 91 -10.77 2.92 -5.01
CA LEU A 91 -11.66 2.85 -6.18
C LEU A 91 -12.71 1.73 -6.06
N TRP A 92 -12.34 0.62 -5.42
CA TRP A 92 -13.23 -0.53 -5.24
C TRP A 92 -14.26 -0.32 -4.13
N ILE A 93 -13.88 0.35 -3.03
CA ILE A 93 -14.80 0.59 -1.90
C ILE A 93 -15.65 1.86 -2.08
N ASP A 94 -15.31 2.72 -3.05
CA ASP A 94 -16.13 3.88 -3.36
C ASP A 94 -17.47 3.46 -4.01
N SER A 95 -18.54 3.60 -3.22
CA SER A 95 -19.91 3.33 -3.66
C SER A 95 -20.42 4.26 -4.75
N GLU A 96 -19.75 5.38 -5.04
CA GLU A 96 -20.12 6.26 -6.15
C GLU A 96 -19.58 5.73 -7.48
N LEU A 97 -18.38 5.13 -7.48
CA LEU A 97 -17.76 4.56 -8.67
C LEU A 97 -18.40 3.22 -9.11
N ASN A 98 -18.88 2.41 -8.15
CA ASN A 98 -19.49 1.08 -8.41
C ASN A 98 -18.65 0.18 -9.33
N LEU A 99 -17.33 0.24 -9.23
CA LEU A 99 -16.42 -0.57 -10.04
C LEU A 99 -16.35 -2.01 -9.53
N THR A 100 -16.22 -2.96 -10.46
CA THR A 100 -15.82 -4.32 -10.08
C THR A 100 -14.37 -4.30 -9.58
N PHE A 101 -13.99 -5.31 -8.80
CA PHE A 101 -12.61 -5.41 -8.30
C PHE A 101 -11.58 -5.45 -9.45
N ILE A 102 -11.91 -6.08 -10.57
CA ILE A 102 -11.01 -6.15 -11.73
C ILE A 102 -10.85 -4.78 -12.39
N ASP A 103 -11.94 -4.03 -12.55
CA ASP A 103 -11.89 -2.69 -13.14
C ASP A 103 -11.15 -1.71 -12.24
N ALA A 104 -11.39 -1.78 -10.92
CA ALA A 104 -10.66 -0.98 -9.93
C ALA A 104 -9.15 -1.30 -9.93
N LEU A 105 -8.78 -2.58 -10.06
CA LEU A 105 -7.38 -2.99 -10.23
C LEU A 105 -6.79 -2.47 -11.54
N PHE A 106 -7.52 -2.55 -12.64
CA PHE A 106 -7.03 -2.05 -13.93
C PHE A 106 -6.78 -0.55 -13.86
N GLU A 107 -7.78 0.22 -13.41
CA GLU A 107 -7.71 1.67 -13.29
C GLU A 107 -6.59 2.10 -12.33
N GLY A 108 -6.50 1.45 -11.17
CA GLY A 108 -5.47 1.73 -10.17
C GLY A 108 -4.04 1.41 -10.63
N VAL A 109 -3.87 0.52 -11.62
CA VAL A 109 -2.57 0.20 -12.20
C VAL A 109 -2.25 1.06 -13.41
N SER A 110 -3.26 1.47 -14.19
CA SER A 110 -3.08 2.30 -15.39
C SER A 110 -2.91 3.79 -15.10
N GLY A 111 -3.46 4.27 -13.97
CA GLY A 111 -3.35 5.66 -13.50
C GLY A 111 -1.97 5.98 -12.94
#